data_AF-I5AQM7-F1
#
_entry.id   AF-I5AQM7-F1
#
_cell.length_a   1.000
_cell.length_b   1.000
_cell.length_c   1.000
_cell.angle_alpha   90.00
_cell.angle_beta   90.00
_cell.angle_gamma   90.00
#
_symmetry.space_group_name_H-M   'P 1'
#
loop_
_entity.id
_entity.type
_entity.pdbx_description
1 polymer ?
#
loop_
_entity_poly.entity_id
_entity_poly.type
_entity_poly.pdbx_seq_one_letter_code
_entity_poly.pdbx_strand_id
1 'polypeptide(L)'
;MSVQYEMRCKSCKKNWEVTTGHDMLDGYKDNVLSHFTAPYRQTVADLIRDLQNPPYGFTNSIGICPECKEILTVPMIRTKDRSFVPPCPICDGKVTIHEGKPEEVVCPICGGPLEVENVTFRD
;
A
#
# COMPACT_ATOMS: atom_id res chain seq x y z
N MET A 1 9.08 -4.19 -9.64
CA MET A 1 8.06 -3.86 -10.65
C MET A 1 6.79 -3.53 -9.92
N SER A 2 6.22 -2.38 -10.23
CA SER A 2 4.96 -1.94 -9.63
C SER A 2 3.82 -2.09 -10.64
N VAL A 3 2.61 -2.28 -10.11
CA VAL A 3 1.39 -2.42 -10.91
C VAL A 3 0.35 -1.49 -10.33
N GLN A 4 -0.20 -0.62 -11.15
CA GLN A 4 -1.29 0.27 -10.82
C GLN A 4 -2.61 -0.33 -11.32
N TYR A 5 -3.60 -0.32 -10.44
CA TYR A 5 -4.96 -0.77 -10.67
C TYR A 5 -5.92 0.41 -10.54
N GLU A 6 -6.81 0.55 -11.51
CA GLU A 6 -8.02 1.36 -11.36
C GLU A 6 -9.16 0.44 -10.96
N MET A 7 -9.76 0.68 -9.81
CA MET A 7 -10.78 -0.16 -9.21
C MET A 7 -12.08 0.61 -9.05
N ARG A 8 -13.20 -0.01 -9.41
CA ARG A 8 -14.52 0.60 -9.30
C ARG A 8 -15.52 -0.31 -8.62
N CYS A 9 -16.31 0.24 -7.70
CA CYS A 9 -17.41 -0.51 -7.13
C CYS A 9 -18.59 -0.59 -8.11
N LYS A 10 -19.09 -1.81 -8.36
CA LYS A 10 -20.27 -2.01 -9.22
C LYS A 10 -21.53 -1.36 -8.66
N SER A 11 -21.65 -1.29 -7.33
CA SER A 11 -22.87 -0.84 -6.64
C SER A 11 -22.88 0.68 -6.43
N CYS A 12 -21.89 1.23 -5.69
CA CYS A 12 -21.86 2.66 -5.37
C CYS A 12 -21.10 3.53 -6.39
N LYS A 13 -20.47 2.91 -7.41
CA LYS A 13 -19.74 3.57 -8.49
C LYS A 13 -18.54 4.44 -8.08
N LYS A 14 -18.14 4.41 -6.80
CA LYS A 14 -16.88 5.00 -6.33
C LYS A 14 -15.69 4.28 -6.97
N ASN A 15 -14.65 5.05 -7.26
CA ASN A 15 -13.42 4.61 -7.90
C ASN A 15 -12.22 4.82 -6.97
N TRP A 16 -11.20 3.99 -7.15
CA TRP A 16 -9.90 4.06 -6.48
C TRP A 16 -8.79 3.77 -7.46
N GLU A 17 -7.63 4.38 -7.21
CA GLU A 17 -6.39 4.07 -7.91
C GLU A 17 -5.39 3.57 -6.87
N VAL A 18 -4.85 2.37 -7.11
CA VAL A 18 -3.87 1.76 -6.21
C VAL A 18 -2.71 1.13 -6.96
N THR A 19 -1.51 1.49 -6.56
CA THR A 19 -0.25 0.86 -6.94
C THR A 19 0.18 -0.18 -5.90
N THR A 20 0.63 -1.33 -6.39
CA THR A 20 1.24 -2.42 -5.61
C THR A 20 2.65 -2.72 -6.11
N GLY A 21 3.45 -3.40 -5.29
CA GLY A 21 4.84 -3.73 -5.64
C GLY A 21 5.80 -2.58 -5.34
N HIS A 22 6.90 -2.51 -6.05
CA HIS A 22 7.95 -1.51 -5.82
C HIS A 22 8.59 -1.13 -7.16
N ASP A 23 9.11 0.09 -7.22
CA ASP A 23 9.82 0.62 -8.38
C ASP A 23 11.30 0.21 -8.31
N MET A 24 12.03 0.29 -9.42
CA MET A 24 13.47 -0.01 -9.42
C MET A 24 14.27 0.84 -8.42
N LEU A 25 13.85 2.10 -8.24
CA LEU A 25 14.51 3.03 -7.34
C LEU A 25 14.35 2.65 -5.85
N ASP A 26 13.40 1.79 -5.50
CA ASP A 26 13.21 1.30 -4.13
C ASP A 26 14.30 0.33 -3.67
N GLY A 27 15.30 0.09 -4.52
CA GLY A 27 16.57 -0.52 -4.12
C GLY A 27 17.41 0.36 -3.17
N TYR A 28 17.15 1.67 -3.11
CA TYR A 28 17.88 2.59 -2.24
C TYR A 28 17.07 2.95 -0.99
N LYS A 29 17.71 2.95 0.19
CA LYS A 29 17.05 3.26 1.48
C LYS A 29 16.37 4.63 1.45
N ASP A 30 17.02 5.64 0.90
CA ASP A 30 16.48 7.00 0.86
C ASP A 30 15.19 7.08 0.02
N ASN A 31 15.10 6.32 -1.06
CA ASN A 31 13.90 6.24 -1.88
C ASN A 31 12.77 5.54 -1.10
N VAL A 32 13.05 4.40 -0.44
CA VAL A 32 12.08 3.74 0.45
C VAL A 32 11.57 4.70 1.53
N LEU A 33 12.47 5.47 2.17
CA LEU A 33 12.09 6.44 3.20
C LEU A 33 11.24 7.60 2.68
N SER A 34 11.32 7.91 1.38
CA SER A 34 10.51 8.96 0.75
C SER A 34 9.02 8.59 0.67
N HIS A 35 8.69 7.29 0.65
CA HIS A 35 7.29 6.82 0.69
C HIS A 35 6.62 7.05 2.05
N PHE A 36 7.40 7.30 3.12
CA PHE A 36 6.86 7.48 4.46
C PHE A 36 6.91 8.96 4.88
N THR A 37 5.79 9.44 5.43
CA THR A 37 5.68 10.78 6.02
C THR A 37 6.30 10.81 7.42
N ALA A 38 6.63 12.00 7.92
CA ALA A 38 6.98 12.16 9.34
C ALA A 38 5.71 11.97 10.20
N PRO A 39 5.77 11.27 11.35
CA PRO A 39 6.96 10.77 12.04
C PRO A 39 7.42 9.35 11.60
N TYR A 40 6.63 8.64 10.79
CA TYR A 40 6.85 7.22 10.45
C TYR A 40 8.16 6.96 9.71
N ARG A 41 8.67 7.96 8.98
CA ARG A 41 9.99 7.88 8.34
C ARG A 41 11.10 7.45 9.30
N GLN A 42 11.13 7.99 10.53
CA GLN A 42 12.17 7.61 11.49
C GLN A 42 11.99 6.16 11.97
N THR A 43 10.73 5.74 12.20
CA THR A 43 10.41 4.35 12.56
C THR A 43 10.90 3.37 11.49
N VAL A 44 10.68 3.71 10.21
CA VAL A 44 11.14 2.90 9.09
C VAL A 44 12.66 2.94 8.97
N ALA A 45 13.28 4.11 9.10
CA ALA A 45 14.74 4.25 9.06
C ALA A 45 15.42 3.37 10.11
N ASP A 46 14.87 3.31 11.32
CA ASP A 46 15.37 2.46 12.40
C ASP A 46 15.15 0.97 12.09
N LEU A 47 13.99 0.62 11.53
CA LEU A 47 13.65 -0.76 11.18
C LEU A 47 14.56 -1.36 10.10
N ILE A 48 14.97 -0.56 9.12
CA ILE A 48 15.77 -1.01 7.97
C ILE A 48 17.26 -0.68 8.09
N ARG A 49 17.68 -0.04 9.18
CA ARG A 49 19.04 0.47 9.37
C ARG A 49 20.12 -0.59 9.12
N ASP A 50 19.98 -1.74 9.76
CA ASP A 50 20.98 -2.82 9.74
C ASP A 50 20.71 -3.87 8.66
N LEU A 51 19.60 -3.74 7.92
CA LEU A 51 19.30 -4.64 6.82
C LEU A 51 20.22 -4.32 5.64
N GLN A 52 20.84 -5.36 5.09
CA GLN A 52 21.84 -5.26 4.00
C GLN A 52 21.23 -5.47 2.60
N ASN A 53 20.07 -6.13 2.50
CA ASN A 53 19.48 -6.51 1.21
C ASN A 53 18.32 -5.59 0.81
N PRO A 54 18.41 -4.91 -0.33
CA PRO A 54 17.26 -4.30 -0.96
C PRO A 54 16.40 -5.30 -1.77
N PRO A 55 15.09 -5.02 -1.89
CA PRO A 55 14.36 -4.11 -1.03
C PRO A 55 14.23 -4.75 0.37
N TYR A 56 14.33 -3.94 1.43
CA TYR A 56 14.39 -4.33 2.85
C TYR A 56 13.06 -4.90 3.39
N GLY A 57 12.40 -5.75 2.60
CA GLY A 57 11.01 -6.13 2.79
C GLY A 57 10.02 -5.04 2.34
N PHE A 58 10.46 -4.05 1.59
CA PHE A 58 9.59 -2.96 1.12
C PHE A 58 8.67 -3.41 -0.02
N THR A 59 7.41 -3.02 0.07
CA THR A 59 6.45 -3.08 -1.02
C THR A 59 5.32 -2.08 -0.76
N ASN A 60 4.74 -1.56 -1.83
CA ASN A 60 3.41 -0.98 -1.81
C ASN A 60 2.37 -2.10 -1.85
N SER A 61 1.29 -1.94 -1.09
CA SER A 61 0.18 -2.90 -1.04
C SER A 61 -1.16 -2.20 -1.02
N ILE A 62 -2.22 -2.95 -1.31
CA ILE A 62 -3.59 -2.44 -1.21
C ILE A 62 -3.95 -2.37 0.27
N GLY A 63 -4.15 -1.16 0.78
CA GLY A 63 -4.62 -0.89 2.13
C GLY A 63 -6.07 -0.47 2.13
N ILE A 64 -6.83 -0.92 3.13
CA ILE A 64 -8.24 -0.56 3.33
C ILE A 64 -8.35 0.14 4.67
N CYS A 65 -8.86 1.38 4.68
CA CYS A 65 -9.19 2.08 5.91
C CYS A 65 -10.68 1.92 6.22
N PRO A 66 -11.06 1.22 7.32
CA PRO A 66 -12.44 1.02 7.68
C PRO A 66 -13.09 2.28 8.28
N GLU A 67 -12.31 3.31 8.63
CA GLU A 67 -12.82 4.54 9.22
C GLU A 67 -13.29 5.52 8.13
N CYS A 68 -12.41 5.90 7.20
CA CYS A 68 -12.75 6.80 6.10
C CYS A 68 -13.28 6.08 4.84
N LYS A 69 -13.30 4.75 4.84
CA LYS A 69 -13.77 3.90 3.73
C LYS A 69 -13.00 4.10 2.43
N GLU A 70 -11.71 4.39 2.52
CA GLU A 70 -10.83 4.52 1.36
C GLU A 70 -9.98 3.25 1.15
N ILE A 71 -9.71 2.98 -0.13
CA ILE A 71 -8.74 1.97 -0.60
C ILE A 71 -7.53 2.74 -1.12
N LEU A 72 -6.35 2.41 -0.61
CA LEU A 72 -5.16 3.24 -0.75
C LEU A 72 -3.94 2.39 -1.13
N THR A 73 -3.01 2.99 -1.85
CA THR A 73 -1.63 2.49 -1.88
C THR A 73 -0.98 2.75 -0.54
N VAL A 74 -0.51 1.68 0.10
CA VAL A 74 0.13 1.77 1.41
C VAL A 74 1.54 1.19 1.34
N PRO A 75 2.57 2.01 1.59
CA PRO A 75 3.93 1.52 1.69
C PRO A 75 4.07 0.73 2.97
N MET A 76 4.67 -0.45 2.89
CA MET A 76 4.91 -1.29 4.05
C MET A 76 6.30 -1.91 4.02
N ILE A 77 6.81 -2.20 5.22
CA ILE A 77 8.03 -2.97 5.42
C ILE A 77 7.63 -4.29 6.07
N ARG A 78 8.08 -5.40 5.51
CA ARG A 78 7.94 -6.74 6.09
C ARG A 78 9.27 -7.46 6.10
N THR A 79 9.89 -7.52 7.26
CA THR A 79 11.10 -8.31 7.52
C THR A 79 10.71 -9.69 8.05
N LYS A 80 11.71 -10.54 8.33
CA LYS A 80 11.49 -11.86 8.94
C LYS A 80 10.82 -11.75 10.32
N ASP A 81 11.18 -10.73 11.10
CA ASP A 81 10.82 -10.64 12.52
C ASP A 81 9.81 -9.52 12.81
N ARG A 82 9.62 -8.58 11.88
CA ARG A 82 8.82 -7.37 12.10
C ARG A 82 8.12 -6.91 10.84
N SER A 83 6.95 -6.32 11.00
CA SER A 83 6.28 -5.56 9.95
C SER A 83 5.91 -4.17 10.43
N PHE A 84 5.90 -3.23 9.50
CA PHE A 84 5.41 -1.88 9.73
C PHE A 84 4.47 -1.48 8.60
N VAL A 85 3.29 -1.01 8.99
CA VAL A 85 2.26 -0.45 8.13
C VAL A 85 1.87 0.90 8.75
N PRO A 86 1.99 2.02 8.02
CA PRO A 86 1.59 3.31 8.53
C PRO A 86 0.05 3.39 8.64
N PRO A 87 -0.47 4.28 9.50
CA PRO A 87 -1.89 4.56 9.53
C PRO A 87 -2.36 5.25 8.24
N CYS A 88 -3.68 5.40 8.11
CA CYS A 88 -4.31 6.01 6.96
C CYS A 88 -3.85 7.47 6.83
N PRO A 89 -3.28 7.89 5.68
CA PRO A 89 -2.81 9.27 5.50
C PRO A 89 -3.94 10.31 5.44
N ILE A 90 -5.20 9.89 5.40
CA ILE A 90 -6.38 10.77 5.30
C ILE A 90 -6.98 11.04 6.68
N CYS A 91 -7.07 10.03 7.55
CA CYS A 91 -7.78 10.13 8.83
C CYS A 91 -7.00 9.59 10.03
N ASP A 92 -5.73 9.22 9.86
CA ASP A 92 -4.86 8.57 10.85
C ASP A 92 -5.40 7.24 11.42
N GLY A 93 -6.47 6.71 10.83
CA GLY A 93 -7.09 5.45 11.22
C GLY A 93 -6.24 4.22 10.89
N LYS A 94 -6.56 3.08 11.51
CA LYS A 94 -5.83 1.84 11.25
C LYS A 94 -6.09 1.34 9.82
N VAL A 95 -5.03 0.96 9.11
CA VAL A 95 -5.12 0.34 7.78
C VAL A 95 -5.02 -1.18 7.91
N THR A 96 -5.89 -1.89 7.19
CA THR A 96 -5.76 -3.34 6.98
C THR A 96 -5.18 -3.59 5.59
N ILE A 97 -4.12 -4.39 5.50
CA ILE A 97 -3.51 -4.78 4.22
C ILE A 97 -4.28 -5.95 3.63
N HIS A 98 -4.57 -5.86 2.32
CA HIS A 98 -5.10 -6.95 1.53
C HIS A 98 -3.96 -7.72 0.86
N GLU A 99 -3.84 -9.01 1.16
CA GLU A 99 -2.76 -9.89 0.63
C GLU A 99 -3.19 -10.70 -0.60
N GLY A 100 -4.47 -10.64 -0.97
CA GLY A 100 -5.04 -11.36 -2.09
C GLY A 100 -4.94 -10.60 -3.42
N LYS A 101 -5.66 -11.09 -4.43
CA LYS A 101 -5.75 -10.41 -5.73
C LYS A 101 -6.60 -9.14 -5.62
N PRO A 102 -6.34 -8.08 -6.40
CA PRO A 102 -7.13 -6.84 -6.35
C PRO A 102 -8.64 -7.07 -6.54
N GLU A 103 -9.03 -8.05 -7.37
CA GLU A 103 -10.43 -8.41 -7.63
C GLU A 103 -11.16 -9.02 -6.42
N GLU A 104 -10.42 -9.49 -5.41
CA GLU A 104 -10.98 -10.06 -4.17
C GLU A 104 -11.33 -8.98 -3.14
N VAL A 105 -10.95 -7.73 -3.39
CA VAL A 105 -11.26 -6.62 -2.49
C VAL A 105 -12.75 -6.28 -2.57
N VAL A 106 -13.38 -6.15 -1.41
CA VAL A 106 -14.77 -5.69 -1.29
C VAL A 106 -14.84 -4.19 -1.05
N CYS A 107 -15.89 -3.55 -1.57
CA CYS A 107 -16.11 -2.12 -1.40
C CYS A 107 -16.26 -1.77 0.08
N PRO A 108 -15.41 -0.92 0.67
CA PRO A 108 -15.49 -0.56 2.09
C PRO A 108 -16.73 0.30 2.41
N ILE A 109 -17.35 0.93 1.40
CA ILE A 109 -18.52 1.80 1.57
C ILE A 109 -19.82 0.98 1.64
N CYS A 110 -20.00 -0.01 0.74
CA CYS A 110 -21.29 -0.71 0.58
C CYS A 110 -21.19 -2.24 0.62
N GLY A 111 -19.99 -2.82 0.76
CA GLY A 111 -19.76 -4.27 0.77
C GLY A 111 -19.91 -4.95 -0.60
N GLY A 112 -20.24 -4.20 -1.66
CA GLY A 112 -20.37 -4.74 -3.02
C GLY A 112 -19.02 -5.12 -3.66
N PRO A 113 -19.04 -5.91 -4.74
CA PRO A 113 -17.83 -6.31 -5.44
C PRO A 113 -17.17 -5.11 -6.15
N LEU A 114 -15.85 -5.17 -6.26
CA LEU A 114 -15.06 -4.27 -7.07
C LEU A 114 -14.74 -4.90 -8.43
N GLU A 115 -14.57 -4.07 -9.45
CA GLU A 115 -14.06 -4.43 -10.76
C GLU A 115 -12.75 -3.69 -10.99
N VAL A 116 -11.74 -4.39 -11.51
CA VAL A 116 -10.50 -3.76 -11.99
C VAL A 116 -10.74 -3.32 -13.42
N GLU A 117 -10.84 -2.01 -13.63
CA GLU A 117 -11.13 -1.42 -14.95
C GLU A 117 -9.86 -1.32 -15.80
N ASN A 118 -8.71 -0.97 -15.19
CA ASN A 118 -7.43 -0.84 -15.88
C ASN A 118 -6.27 -1.40 -15.05
N VAL A 119 -5.26 -1.90 -15.75
CA VAL A 119 -4.00 -2.38 -15.17
C VAL A 119 -2.83 -1.78 -15.94
N THR A 120 -1.97 -1.04 -15.24
CA THR A 120 -0.77 -0.43 -15.82
C THR A 120 0.47 -0.95 -15.11
N PHE A 121 1.41 -1.50 -15.87
CA PHE A 121 2.72 -1.90 -15.38
C PHE A 121 3.66 -0.71 -15.37
N ARG A 122 4.39 -0.52 -14.27
CA ARG A 122 5.33 0.59 -14.08
C ARG A 122 6.71 0.03 -13.71
N ASP A 123 7.74 0.66 -14.28
CA ASP A 123 9.16 0.32 -14.13
C ASP A 123 9.83 1.12 -13.01
#